data_AF-A0ABD2HF07-F1
#
_entry.id   AF-A0ABD2HF07-F1
#
_cell.length_a   1.000
_cell.length_b   1.000
_cell.length_c   1.000
_cell.angle_alpha   90.00
_cell.angle_beta   90.00
_cell.angle_gamma   90.00
#
_symmetry.space_group_name_H-M   'P 1'
#
loop_
_entity.id
_entity.type
_entity.pdbx_description
1 polymer ?
#
loop_
_entity_poly.entity_id
_entity_poly.type
_entity_poly.pdbx_seq_one_letter_code
_entity_poly.pdbx_strand_id
1 'polypeptide(L)'
;MCFIFIGGHLELDETLLDAGLRELQEETGLKLEPEEGSPNILGLWESVFPALLSRGLPQRHHIVVYLLLRSPLSHLELQASLSPSPAEVSACLWADRQLVSAVVSDPDGENHNLQRSVSVSQVSADGALSDSSLPLEVFLSQGASQRPGRGAGQQRDHVRPEAVAAEPG
;
A
#
# COMPACT_ATOMS: atom_id res chain seq x y z
N MET A 1 10.37 -3.90 6.70
CA MET A 1 9.05 -4.19 6.10
C MET A 1 8.82 -3.18 4.99
N CYS A 2 8.21 -3.53 3.86
CA CYS A 2 7.74 -2.54 2.88
C CYS A 2 6.22 -2.57 2.93
N PHE A 3 5.58 -1.42 3.06
CA PHE A 3 4.13 -1.31 2.95
C PHE A 3 3.82 -0.73 1.58
N ILE A 4 2.95 -1.42 0.85
CA ILE A 4 2.55 -1.11 -0.51
C ILE A 4 1.01 -1.02 -0.49
N PHE A 5 0.47 -0.13 -1.32
CA PHE A 5 -0.97 -0.09 -1.57
C PHE A 5 -1.38 -1.29 -2.43
N ILE A 6 -2.61 -1.75 -2.25
CA ILE A 6 -3.17 -2.85 -3.05
C ILE A 6 -3.14 -2.46 -4.52
N GLY A 7 -2.66 -3.36 -5.38
CA GLY A 7 -2.63 -3.09 -6.82
C GLY A 7 -1.65 -3.95 -7.62
N GLY A 8 -1.81 -3.85 -8.93
CA GLY A 8 -0.99 -4.59 -9.89
C GLY A 8 -1.11 -4.03 -11.29
N HIS A 9 -0.94 -4.90 -12.29
CA HIS A 9 -0.89 -4.48 -13.68
C HIS A 9 -2.30 -4.26 -14.21
N LEU A 10 -2.45 -3.25 -15.07
CA LEU A 10 -3.64 -3.09 -15.88
C LEU A 10 -3.62 -4.13 -17.01
N GLU A 11 -4.66 -4.94 -17.13
CA GLU A 11 -4.78 -5.91 -18.21
C GLU A 11 -5.30 -5.27 -19.52
N LEU A 12 -5.17 -6.00 -20.63
CA LEU A 12 -5.73 -5.56 -21.91
C LEU A 12 -7.26 -5.50 -21.81
N ASP A 13 -7.84 -4.43 -22.35
CA ASP A 13 -9.28 -4.17 -22.37
C ASP A 13 -9.94 -3.99 -20.98
N GLU A 14 -9.14 -3.81 -19.93
CA GLU A 14 -9.60 -3.53 -18.57
C GLU A 14 -9.62 -2.01 -18.30
N THR A 15 -10.63 -1.51 -17.58
CA THR A 15 -10.61 -0.12 -17.10
C THR A 15 -9.79 0.00 -15.81
N LEU A 16 -9.33 1.21 -15.47
CA LEU A 16 -8.62 1.44 -14.21
C LEU A 16 -9.44 1.01 -12.99
N LEU A 17 -10.77 1.21 -13.04
CA LEU A 17 -11.66 0.78 -11.97
C LEU A 17 -11.72 -0.74 -11.87
N ASP A 18 -11.90 -1.42 -12.99
CA ASP A 18 -11.99 -2.88 -13.03
C ASP A 18 -10.71 -3.51 -12.47
N ALA A 19 -9.54 -3.02 -12.90
CA ALA A 19 -8.24 -3.45 -12.38
C ALA A 19 -8.11 -3.21 -10.88
N GLY A 20 -8.52 -2.03 -10.40
CA GLY A 20 -8.48 -1.70 -8.98
C GLY A 20 -9.38 -2.61 -8.12
N LEU A 21 -10.57 -2.95 -8.61
CA LEU A 21 -11.50 -3.86 -7.93
C LEU A 21 -11.01 -5.31 -7.97
N ARG A 22 -10.43 -5.74 -9.10
CA ARG A 22 -9.83 -7.06 -9.26
C ARG A 22 -8.66 -7.25 -8.29
N GLU A 23 -7.68 -6.35 -8.30
CA GLU A 23 -6.52 -6.43 -7.40
C GLU A 23 -6.94 -6.32 -5.92
N LEU A 24 -7.95 -5.50 -5.61
CA LEU A 24 -8.54 -5.44 -4.27
C LEU A 24 -9.06 -6.82 -3.84
N GLN A 25 -9.79 -7.49 -4.72
CA GLN A 25 -10.31 -8.82 -4.45
C GLN A 25 -9.21 -9.88 -4.37
N GLU A 26 -8.21 -9.85 -5.26
CA GLU A 26 -7.12 -10.83 -5.31
C GLU A 26 -6.24 -10.77 -4.05
N GLU A 27 -5.87 -9.56 -3.61
CA GLU A 27 -4.97 -9.39 -2.46
C GLU A 27 -5.69 -9.52 -1.11
N THR A 28 -6.93 -9.02 -1.01
CA THR A 28 -7.62 -8.86 0.30
C THR A 28 -8.87 -9.71 0.44
N GLY A 29 -9.39 -10.27 -0.65
CA GLY A 29 -10.68 -10.97 -0.69
C GLY A 29 -11.90 -10.04 -0.68
N LEU A 30 -11.72 -8.73 -0.51
CA LEU A 30 -12.82 -7.77 -0.43
C LEU A 30 -13.45 -7.53 -1.81
N LYS A 31 -14.78 -7.48 -1.82
CA LYS A 31 -15.56 -7.06 -2.98
C LYS A 31 -16.30 -5.79 -2.62
N LEU A 32 -16.04 -4.72 -3.37
CA LEU A 32 -16.69 -3.44 -3.18
C LEU A 32 -17.55 -3.14 -4.41
N GLU A 33 -18.75 -2.64 -4.15
CA GLU A 33 -19.56 -1.98 -5.16
C GLU A 33 -19.19 -0.49 -5.16
N PRO A 34 -18.64 0.06 -6.25
CA PRO A 34 -18.25 1.46 -6.32
C PRO A 34 -19.45 2.39 -6.09
N GLU A 35 -19.31 3.37 -5.21
CA GLU A 35 -20.31 4.45 -5.07
C GLU A 35 -20.35 5.32 -6.34
N GLU A 36 -21.48 6.01 -6.56
CA GLU A 36 -21.61 7.00 -7.64
C GLU A 36 -20.48 8.04 -7.56
N GLY A 37 -19.72 8.17 -8.66
CA GLY A 37 -18.55 9.08 -8.72
C GLY A 37 -17.23 8.47 -8.21
N SER A 38 -17.16 7.14 -8.07
CA SER A 38 -15.89 6.40 -7.88
C SER A 38 -15.51 5.58 -9.13
N PRO A 39 -14.21 5.39 -9.40
CA PRO A 39 -13.06 5.80 -8.60
C PRO A 39 -12.67 7.27 -8.85
N ASN A 40 -12.04 7.91 -7.85
CA ASN A 40 -11.36 9.18 -8.07
C ASN A 40 -9.87 8.95 -8.28
N ILE A 41 -9.30 9.50 -9.36
CA ILE A 41 -7.85 9.46 -9.58
C ILE A 41 -7.20 10.46 -8.61
N LEU A 42 -6.37 9.95 -7.69
CA LEU A 42 -5.64 10.76 -6.73
C LEU A 42 -4.38 11.38 -7.34
N GLY A 43 -3.73 10.66 -8.24
CA GLY A 43 -2.50 11.10 -8.88
C GLY A 43 -1.78 9.98 -9.62
N LEU A 44 -0.65 10.34 -10.22
CA LEU A 44 0.24 9.43 -10.93
C LEU A 44 1.61 9.43 -10.26
N TRP A 45 2.29 8.29 -10.28
CA TRP A 45 3.64 8.14 -9.78
C TRP A 45 4.49 7.34 -10.76
N GLU A 46 5.60 7.93 -11.17
CA GLU A 46 6.58 7.24 -12.00
C GLU A 46 7.49 6.37 -11.12
N SER A 47 7.55 5.07 -11.42
CA SER A 47 8.39 4.13 -10.69
C SER A 47 9.29 3.33 -11.63
N VAL A 48 10.53 3.12 -11.20
CA VAL A 48 11.53 2.32 -11.89
C VAL A 48 12.13 1.28 -10.96
N PHE A 49 12.47 0.11 -11.51
CA PHE A 49 13.17 -0.94 -10.78
C PHE A 49 14.38 -1.47 -11.57
N PRO A 50 15.56 -1.63 -10.93
CA PRO A 50 15.90 -1.17 -9.59
C PRO A 50 15.81 0.36 -9.46
N ALA A 51 15.37 0.85 -8.30
CA ALA A 51 15.09 2.28 -8.10
C ALA A 51 16.35 3.17 -8.05
N LEU A 52 17.52 2.56 -7.88
CA LEU A 52 18.81 3.25 -7.81
C LEU A 52 19.75 2.64 -8.83
N LEU A 53 20.46 3.48 -9.58
CA LEU A 53 21.48 3.03 -10.55
C LEU A 53 22.60 2.21 -9.88
N SER A 54 22.89 2.47 -8.60
CA SER A 54 23.83 1.69 -7.80
C SER A 54 23.42 0.23 -7.61
N ARG A 55 22.14 -0.10 -7.85
CA ARG A 55 21.58 -1.47 -7.79
C ARG A 55 21.43 -2.10 -9.17
N GLY A 56 21.81 -1.40 -10.24
CA GLY A 56 21.72 -1.86 -11.63
C GLY A 56 20.96 -0.89 -12.52
N LEU A 57 20.99 -1.16 -13.83
CA LEU A 57 20.21 -0.40 -14.81
C LEU A 57 18.71 -0.70 -14.63
N PRO A 58 17.81 0.28 -14.85
CA PRO A 58 16.37 0.06 -14.83
C PRO A 58 15.96 -1.05 -15.81
N GLN A 59 15.20 -2.01 -15.31
CA GLN A 59 14.65 -3.14 -16.06
C GLN A 59 13.14 -3.03 -16.22
N ARG A 60 12.48 -2.37 -15.26
CA ARG A 60 11.04 -2.12 -15.27
C ARG A 60 10.79 -0.65 -15.03
N HIS A 61 9.77 -0.13 -15.70
CA HIS A 61 9.35 1.26 -15.62
C HIS A 61 7.83 1.29 -15.70
N HIS A 62 7.19 1.85 -14.69
CA HIS A 62 5.75 1.90 -14.54
C HIS A 62 5.30 3.33 -14.27
N ILE A 63 4.14 3.67 -14.82
CA ILE A 63 3.34 4.79 -14.33
C ILE A 63 2.24 4.18 -13.46
N VAL A 64 2.33 4.41 -12.16
CA VAL A 64 1.35 3.95 -11.18
C VAL A 64 0.24 4.99 -11.10
N VAL A 65 -1.01 4.57 -11.20
CA VAL A 65 -2.19 5.43 -11.03
C VAL A 65 -2.84 5.09 -9.70
N TYR A 66 -2.92 6.07 -8.79
CA TYR A 66 -3.57 5.87 -7.50
C TYR A 66 -5.06 6.19 -7.60
N LEU A 67 -5.90 5.25 -7.18
CA LEU A 67 -7.35 5.37 -7.17
C LEU A 67 -7.86 5.43 -5.73
N LEU A 68 -8.79 6.36 -5.47
CA LEU A 68 -9.58 6.38 -4.24
C LEU A 68 -10.91 5.68 -4.49
N LEU A 69 -11.10 4.55 -3.81
CA LEU A 69 -12.37 3.85 -3.70
C LEU A 69 -13.02 4.21 -2.36
N ARG A 70 -14.33 4.49 -2.41
CA ARG A 70 -15.15 4.71 -1.22
C ARG A 70 -16.08 3.52 -1.04
N SER A 71 -16.30 3.15 0.21
CA SER A 71 -17.21 2.07 0.58
C SER A 71 -18.23 2.62 1.57
N PRO A 72 -19.51 2.25 1.44
CA PRO A 72 -20.52 2.55 2.46
C PRO A 72 -20.34 1.71 3.73
N LEU A 73 -19.50 0.66 3.67
CA LEU A 73 -19.21 -0.22 4.80
C LEU A 73 -18.18 0.40 5.74
N SER A 74 -18.37 0.20 7.04
CA SER A 74 -17.39 0.57 8.06
C SER A 74 -16.13 -0.30 7.99
N HIS A 75 -15.03 0.20 8.56
CA HIS A 75 -13.79 -0.58 8.65
C HIS A 75 -13.97 -1.89 9.42
N LEU A 76 -14.91 -1.98 10.37
CA LEU A 76 -15.18 -3.22 11.11
C LEU A 76 -15.87 -4.26 10.24
N GLU A 77 -16.81 -3.85 9.39
CA GLU A 77 -17.50 -4.73 8.44
C GLU A 77 -16.54 -5.24 7.37
N LEU A 78 -15.67 -4.36 6.86
CA LEU A 78 -14.61 -4.73 5.92
C LEU A 78 -13.58 -5.65 6.60
N GLN A 79 -13.13 -5.33 7.81
CA GLN A 79 -12.20 -6.17 8.57
C GLN A 79 -12.75 -7.59 8.78
N ALA A 80 -14.03 -7.72 9.10
CA ALA A 80 -14.69 -9.02 9.27
C ALA A 80 -14.78 -9.83 7.97
N SER A 81 -14.71 -9.15 6.82
CA SER A 81 -14.79 -9.75 5.49
C SER A 81 -13.43 -9.95 4.82
N LEU A 82 -12.33 -9.55 5.48
CA LEU A 82 -10.98 -9.72 4.94
C LEU A 82 -10.63 -11.20 4.82
N SER A 83 -10.11 -11.57 3.66
CA SER A 83 -9.55 -12.88 3.36
C SER A 83 -8.32 -12.70 2.47
N PRO A 84 -7.21 -12.17 3.02
CA PRO A 84 -6.05 -11.85 2.22
C PRO A 84 -5.32 -13.08 1.71
N SER A 85 -4.74 -12.97 0.52
CA SER A 85 -3.94 -14.03 -0.09
C SER A 85 -2.57 -14.12 0.61
N PRO A 86 -2.24 -15.23 1.32
CA PRO A 86 -0.95 -15.36 2.01
C PRO A 86 0.24 -15.47 1.05
N ALA A 87 -0.01 -15.71 -0.24
CA ALA A 87 1.03 -15.71 -1.28
C ALA A 87 1.51 -14.29 -1.63
N GLU A 88 0.67 -13.27 -1.40
CA GLU A 88 0.94 -11.90 -1.81
C GLU A 88 1.04 -10.95 -0.61
N VAL A 89 0.24 -11.19 0.43
CA VAL A 89 0.07 -10.30 1.57
C VAL A 89 0.52 -11.01 2.85
N SER A 90 1.40 -10.33 3.61
CA SER A 90 1.92 -10.84 4.89
C SER A 90 1.34 -10.14 6.12
N ALA A 91 0.78 -8.95 5.93
CA ALA A 91 0.09 -8.19 6.97
C ALA A 91 -0.81 -7.12 6.34
N CYS A 92 -1.92 -6.81 7.01
CA CYS A 92 -2.85 -5.74 6.66
C CYS A 92 -2.98 -4.74 7.81
N LEU A 93 -3.33 -3.49 7.52
CA LEU A 93 -3.70 -2.51 8.53
C LEU A 93 -4.68 -1.48 7.97
N TRP A 94 -5.51 -0.92 8.85
CA TRP A 94 -6.31 0.26 8.56
C TRP A 94 -5.54 1.50 9.00
N ALA A 95 -5.15 2.34 8.05
CA ALA A 95 -4.39 3.56 8.35
C ALA A 95 -5.35 4.74 8.53
N ASP A 96 -5.33 5.33 9.73
CA ASP A 96 -6.06 6.58 9.97
C ASP A 96 -5.27 7.80 9.48
N ARG A 97 -5.91 8.97 9.54
CA ARG A 97 -5.31 10.23 9.11
C ARG A 97 -4.03 10.57 9.89
N GLN A 98 -3.97 10.25 11.18
CA GLN A 98 -2.82 10.59 12.02
C GLN A 98 -1.60 9.76 11.61
N LEU A 99 -1.78 8.46 11.41
CA LEU A 99 -0.74 7.57 10.93
C LEU A 99 -0.27 7.94 9.52
N VAL A 100 -1.20 8.21 8.59
CA VAL A 100 -0.85 8.63 7.23
C VAL A 100 -0.05 9.94 7.27
N SER A 101 -0.53 10.95 8.01
CA SER A 101 0.21 12.21 8.18
C SER A 101 1.61 11.97 8.72
N ALA A 102 1.77 11.12 9.72
CA ALA A 102 3.08 10.82 10.30
C ALA A 102 4.06 10.19 9.29
N VAL A 103 3.57 9.26 8.46
CA VAL A 103 4.37 8.56 7.46
C VAL A 103 4.78 9.47 6.30
N VAL A 104 3.93 10.44 5.99
CA VAL A 104 4.05 11.37 4.86
C VAL A 104 4.82 12.64 5.28
N SER A 105 4.86 12.97 6.57
CA SER A 105 5.53 14.17 7.08
C SER A 105 7.05 14.01 7.10
N ASP A 106 7.74 15.14 6.96
CA ASP A 106 9.18 15.24 7.15
C ASP A 106 9.57 14.83 8.59
N PRO A 107 10.64 14.04 8.80
CA PRO A 107 11.13 13.66 10.12
C PRO A 107 11.38 14.83 11.09
N ASP A 108 11.57 16.06 10.59
CA ASP A 108 11.76 17.26 11.43
C ASP A 108 10.44 17.89 11.91
N GLY A 109 9.29 17.37 11.49
CA GLY A 109 7.97 17.81 11.95
C GLY A 109 7.63 17.26 13.34
N GLU A 110 7.25 18.14 14.26
CA GLU A 110 6.84 17.83 15.64
C GLU A 110 5.71 16.79 15.73
N ASN A 111 6.04 15.50 15.85
CA ASN A 111 5.09 14.40 16.00
C ASN A 111 4.89 14.01 17.48
N HIS A 112 4.32 14.92 18.28
CA HIS A 112 4.25 14.77 19.75
C HIS A 112 3.04 14.00 20.30
N ASN A 113 2.21 13.35 19.48
CA ASN A 113 0.99 12.68 20.00
C ASN A 113 0.61 11.35 19.32
N LEU A 114 1.56 10.65 18.70
CA LEU A 114 1.27 9.37 18.05
C LEU A 114 1.48 8.20 19.01
N GLN A 115 0.62 7.19 18.90
CA GLN A 115 0.83 5.92 19.58
C GLN A 115 2.16 5.32 19.13
N ARG A 116 2.95 4.80 20.09
CA ARG A 116 4.28 4.22 19.82
C ARG A 116 4.21 2.91 19.04
N SER A 117 3.02 2.35 18.89
CA SER A 117 2.78 1.12 18.16
C SER A 117 1.48 1.21 17.37
N VAL A 118 1.44 0.51 16.24
CA VAL A 118 0.32 0.48 15.30
C VAL A 118 -0.23 -0.94 15.27
N SER A 119 -1.54 -1.09 15.39
CA SER A 119 -2.21 -2.38 15.26
C SER A 119 -2.19 -2.86 13.81
N VAL A 120 -1.84 -4.13 13.62
CA VAL A 120 -1.81 -4.78 12.30
C VAL A 120 -2.45 -6.16 12.39
N SER A 121 -3.07 -6.61 11.31
CA SER A 121 -3.53 -8.00 11.16
C SER A 121 -2.45 -8.76 10.41
N GLN A 122 -1.74 -9.65 11.10
CA GLN A 122 -0.74 -10.51 10.46
C GLN A 122 -1.44 -11.65 9.73
N VAL A 123 -0.96 -11.97 8.53
CA VAL A 123 -1.47 -13.07 7.69
C VAL A 123 -0.56 -14.28 7.87
N SER A 124 -1.11 -15.40 8.33
CA SER A 124 -0.38 -16.67 8.42
C SER A 124 -0.33 -17.39 7.08
N ALA A 125 0.48 -18.45 6.97
CA ALA A 125 0.66 -19.19 5.72
C ALA A 125 -0.63 -19.85 5.19
N ASP A 126 -1.62 -20.09 6.05
CA ASP A 126 -2.95 -20.60 5.72
C ASP A 126 -4.00 -19.48 5.51
N GLY A 127 -3.58 -18.22 5.51
CA GLY A 127 -4.44 -17.05 5.27
C GLY A 127 -5.24 -16.58 6.49
N ALA A 128 -5.04 -17.20 7.67
CA ALA A 128 -5.69 -16.75 8.89
C ALA A 128 -5.11 -15.41 9.37
N LEU A 129 -5.98 -14.60 9.99
CA LEU A 129 -5.62 -13.31 10.56
C LEU A 129 -5.40 -13.41 12.06
N SER A 130 -4.31 -12.81 12.53
CA SER A 130 -4.04 -12.64 13.95
C SER A 130 -3.66 -11.20 14.25
N ASP A 131 -4.18 -10.67 15.36
CA ASP A 131 -3.83 -9.33 15.83
C ASP A 131 -2.37 -9.29 16.27
N SER A 132 -1.67 -8.24 15.82
CA SER A 132 -0.30 -7.95 16.16
C SER A 132 -0.09 -6.44 16.26
N SER A 133 1.06 -6.04 16.77
CA SER A 133 1.41 -4.62 16.86
C SER A 133 2.85 -4.42 16.39
N LEU A 134 3.02 -3.43 15.51
CA LEU A 134 4.34 -3.04 15.01
C LEU A 134 4.73 -1.69 15.59
N PRO A 135 6.01 -1.49 15.95
CA PRO A 135 6.50 -0.20 16.39
C PRO A 135 6.31 0.87 15.30
N LEU A 136 6.00 2.12 15.69
CA LEU A 136 5.74 3.22 14.76
C LEU A 136 6.94 3.46 13.82
N GLU A 137 8.17 3.29 14.31
CA GLU A 137 9.40 3.44 13.53
C GLU A 137 9.47 2.51 12.31
N VAL A 138 8.77 1.37 12.33
CA VAL A 138 8.69 0.47 11.16
C VAL A 138 7.97 1.17 10.00
N PHE A 139 7.01 2.04 10.30
CA PHE A 139 6.26 2.82 9.32
C PHE A 139 6.96 4.11 8.92
N LEU A 140 7.75 4.70 9.82
CA LEU A 140 8.52 5.93 9.55
C LEU A 140 9.86 5.64 8.87
N SER A 141 10.35 4.40 8.92
CA SER A 141 11.63 4.04 8.34
C SER A 141 11.67 4.36 6.84
N GLN A 142 12.55 5.29 6.47
CA GLN A 142 12.86 5.57 5.09
C GLN A 142 13.48 4.32 4.47
N GLY A 143 12.97 3.90 3.31
CA GLY A 143 13.23 2.60 2.71
C GLY A 143 14.71 2.21 2.78
N ALA A 144 14.97 1.03 3.35
CA ALA A 144 16.31 0.54 3.56
C ALA A 144 17.16 0.62 2.27
N SER A 145 18.19 1.46 2.33
CA SER A 145 19.29 1.50 1.37
C SER A 145 20.05 0.16 1.27
N GLN A 146 19.71 -0.86 2.08
CA GLN A 146 20.42 -2.13 2.15
C GLN A 146 19.48 -3.35 2.12
N ARG A 147 19.31 -3.99 0.96
CA ARG A 147 19.00 -5.42 0.87
C ARG A 147 19.75 -6.02 -0.34
N PRO A 148 20.57 -7.06 -0.16
CA PRO A 148 21.16 -7.79 -1.29
C PRO A 148 20.09 -8.65 -1.96
N GLY A 149 20.09 -8.65 -3.30
CA GLY A 149 19.11 -9.34 -4.12
C GLY A 149 19.06 -10.85 -3.85
N ARG A 150 17.85 -11.38 -3.72
CA ARG A 150 17.58 -12.82 -3.84
C ARG A 150 16.47 -13.03 -4.85
N GLY A 151 16.78 -13.85 -5.86
CA GLY A 151 15.84 -14.67 -6.64
C GLY A 151 14.83 -13.95 -7.52
N ALA A 152 14.96 -14.10 -8.84
CA ALA A 152 13.92 -13.76 -9.80
C ALA A 152 12.68 -14.64 -9.56
N GLY A 153 11.69 -14.07 -8.90
CA GLY A 153 10.37 -14.66 -8.71
C GLY A 153 9.43 -13.56 -8.25
N GLN A 154 8.70 -12.97 -9.19
CA GLN A 154 7.50 -12.15 -9.02
C GLN A 154 7.44 -11.31 -7.72
N GLN A 155 8.47 -10.51 -7.47
CA GLN A 155 8.49 -9.59 -6.34
C GLN A 155 7.94 -8.24 -6.84
N ARG A 156 6.83 -7.77 -6.24
CA ARG A 156 6.27 -6.43 -6.46
C ARG A 156 7.29 -5.42 -5.90
N ASP A 157 7.93 -4.67 -6.79
CA ASP A 157 9.11 -3.85 -6.47
C ASP A 157 8.78 -2.35 -6.55
N HIS A 158 8.55 -1.68 -5.42
CA HIS A 158 8.31 -0.23 -5.41
C HIS A 158 8.94 0.48 -4.20
N VAL A 159 9.46 1.69 -4.45
CA VAL A 159 9.91 2.68 -3.46
C VAL A 159 8.72 3.59 -3.14
N ARG A 160 8.57 3.95 -1.86
CA ARG A 160 7.45 4.76 -1.37
C ARG A 160 7.41 6.16 -2.02
N PRO A 161 6.23 6.73 -2.26
CA PRO A 161 6.09 8.13 -2.63
C PRO A 161 6.57 9.03 -1.47
N GLU A 162 7.42 10.01 -1.79
CA GLU A 162 7.58 11.18 -0.94
C GLU A 162 6.36 12.09 -1.14
N ALA A 163 5.87 12.63 -0.04
CA ALA A 163 4.68 13.46 0.01
C ALA A 163 4.84 14.73 -0.82
N VAL A 164 4.08 14.88 -1.90
CA VAL A 164 3.85 16.20 -2.49
C VAL A 164 2.65 16.80 -1.76
N ALA A 165 2.92 17.68 -0.80
CA ALA A 165 1.89 18.51 -0.17
C ALA A 165 1.33 19.48 -1.24
N ALA A 166 0.08 19.26 -1.64
CA ALA A 166 -0.68 20.25 -2.39
C ALA A 166 -1.22 21.28 -1.37
N GLU A 167 -0.60 22.46 -1.33
CA GLU A 167 -1.14 23.62 -0.63
C GLU A 167 -2.47 24.06 -1.29
N PRO A 168 -3.51 24.39 -0.52
CA PRO A 168 -4.77 24.86 -1.09
C PRO A 168 -4.65 26.32 -1.57
N GLY A 169 -5.05 26.55 -2.82
CA GLY A 169 -5.39 27.86 -3.38
C GLY A 169 -6.90 28.08 -3.38
#